data_AF-A0A1R1PW55-F1
#
_entry.id   AF-A0A1R1PW55-F1
#
_cell.length_a   1.000
_cell.length_b   1.000
_cell.length_c   1.000
_cell.angle_alpha   90.00
_cell.angle_beta   90.00
_cell.angle_gamma   90.00
#
_symmetry.space_group_name_H-M   'P 1'
#
loop_
_entity.id
_entity.type
_entity.pdbx_description
1 polymer ?
#
loop_
_entity_poly.entity_id
_entity_poly.type
_entity_poly.pdbx_seq_one_letter_code
_entity_poly.pdbx_strand_id
1 'polypeptide(L)'
;MKPTIISTAALFLGLASSYTCGNNKNAWVNCGTEKCQVAGYPCTIMMSRAFGKNFKTIPAAVGSKLQSMVPPSTNYANKYPHPQFSTYKDLATNTTWYLHVSSQFTKIAEVPKDAWKPEVGTMFNLMNTMNTYQSSFNNTYGSLVIEAYPLY
;
A
#
# COMPACT_ATOMS: atom_id res chain seq x y z
N MET A 1 -16.58 16.24 46.32
CA MET A 1 -15.36 16.53 45.52
C MET A 1 -15.35 15.55 44.35
N LYS A 2 -15.51 16.01 43.11
CA LYS A 2 -15.45 15.16 41.89
C LYS A 2 -13.99 15.15 41.38
N PRO A 3 -13.41 14.00 41.02
CA PRO A 3 -12.11 13.99 40.36
C PRO A 3 -12.29 14.32 38.88
N THR A 4 -11.59 15.36 38.42
CA THR A 4 -11.43 15.67 37.00
C THR A 4 -10.38 14.73 36.42
N ILE A 5 -10.81 13.78 35.58
CA ILE A 5 -9.88 12.94 34.82
C ILE A 5 -9.35 13.79 33.66
N ILE A 6 -8.11 14.26 33.79
CA ILE A 6 -7.38 14.88 32.67
C ILE A 6 -6.92 13.74 31.77
N SER A 7 -7.71 13.47 30.73
CA SER A 7 -7.35 12.55 29.66
C SER A 7 -6.15 13.15 28.90
N THR A 8 -4.97 12.63 29.15
CA THR A 8 -3.77 12.93 28.36
C THR A 8 -3.90 12.15 27.05
N ALA A 9 -4.53 12.77 26.04
CA ALA A 9 -4.44 12.30 24.68
C ALA A 9 -2.96 12.44 24.24
N ALA A 10 -2.20 11.36 24.36
CA ALA A 10 -0.88 11.24 23.78
C ALA A 10 -1.04 11.37 22.26
N LEU A 11 -0.76 12.57 21.75
CA LEU A 11 -0.65 12.85 20.33
C LEU A 11 0.56 12.06 19.81
N PHE A 12 0.32 10.84 19.32
CA PHE A 12 1.29 10.11 18.51
C PHE A 12 1.47 10.90 17.20
N LEU A 13 2.31 11.93 17.22
CA LEU A 13 2.95 12.48 16.03
C LEU A 13 3.95 11.42 15.55
N GLY A 14 3.42 10.37 14.92
CA GLY A 14 4.23 9.44 14.17
C GLY A 14 5.00 10.24 13.13
N LEU A 15 6.31 10.32 13.32
CA LEU A 15 7.24 10.77 12.28
C LEU A 15 6.98 9.87 11.08
N ALA A 16 6.24 10.37 10.09
CA ALA A 16 6.13 9.72 8.80
C ALA A 16 7.55 9.68 8.25
N SER A 17 8.17 8.50 8.23
CA SER A 17 9.42 8.30 7.54
C SER A 17 9.17 8.67 6.08
N SER A 18 9.92 9.67 5.60
CA SER A 18 9.75 10.20 4.26
C SER A 18 10.54 9.32 3.31
N TYR A 19 9.86 8.36 2.69
CA TYR A 19 10.41 7.58 1.59
C TYR A 19 10.98 8.54 0.53
N THR A 20 12.26 8.37 0.21
CA THR A 20 12.92 9.13 -0.86
C THR A 20 13.00 8.24 -2.09
N CYS A 21 12.19 8.56 -3.10
CA CYS A 21 12.17 7.82 -4.36
C CYS A 21 13.14 8.35 -5.40
N GLY A 22 13.71 7.43 -6.18
CA GLY A 22 14.36 7.78 -7.44
C GLY A 22 13.37 8.35 -8.47
N ASN A 23 13.89 8.86 -9.59
CA ASN A 23 13.06 9.42 -10.67
C ASN A 23 12.40 8.30 -11.51
N ASN A 24 11.09 8.12 -11.39
CA ASN A 24 10.32 7.07 -12.08
C ASN A 24 9.81 7.45 -13.48
N LYS A 25 10.38 8.45 -14.15
CA LYS A 25 9.89 8.90 -15.46
C LYS A 25 9.84 7.80 -16.53
N ASN A 26 10.84 6.90 -16.53
CA ASN A 26 11.03 5.91 -17.62
C ASN A 26 11.15 4.46 -17.15
N ALA A 27 11.21 4.20 -15.85
CA ALA A 27 11.45 2.86 -15.31
C ALA A 27 10.87 2.72 -13.91
N TRP A 28 10.90 1.50 -13.40
CA TRP A 28 10.72 1.24 -11.98
C TRP A 28 11.84 1.87 -11.16
N VAL A 29 11.49 2.39 -9.99
CA VAL A 29 12.46 2.96 -9.05
C VAL A 29 12.25 2.45 -7.65
N ASN A 30 13.34 2.42 -6.90
CA ASN A 30 13.32 2.15 -5.48
C ASN A 30 12.96 3.44 -4.71
N CYS A 31 12.09 3.32 -3.71
CA CYS A 31 11.69 4.39 -2.78
C CYS A 31 12.47 4.38 -1.46
N GLY A 32 13.48 3.53 -1.36
CA GLY A 32 14.28 3.29 -0.18
C GLY A 32 13.95 1.95 0.47
N THR A 33 14.87 1.53 1.34
CA THR A 33 14.65 0.44 2.28
C THR A 33 14.47 1.04 3.67
N GLU A 34 13.24 1.05 4.16
CA GLU A 34 12.94 1.51 5.51
C GLU A 34 12.47 0.33 6.36
N LYS A 35 12.47 0.51 7.68
CA LYS A 35 11.80 -0.45 8.56
C LYS A 35 10.30 -0.37 8.30
N CYS A 36 9.72 -1.48 7.89
CA CYS A 36 8.27 -1.59 7.74
C CYS A 36 7.61 -1.26 9.06
N GLN A 37 6.43 -0.66 8.96
CA GLN A 37 5.62 -0.37 10.14
C GLN A 37 5.22 -1.67 10.83
N VAL A 38 5.14 -2.78 10.09
CA VAL A 38 4.93 -4.11 10.66
C VAL A 38 6.23 -4.89 10.88
N ALA A 39 6.40 -5.29 12.15
CA ALA A 39 7.45 -6.13 12.69
C ALA A 39 8.91 -5.61 12.56
N GLY A 40 9.11 -4.37 12.09
CA GLY A 40 10.41 -3.67 12.15
C GLY A 40 11.48 -4.21 11.19
N TYR A 41 11.11 -5.07 10.25
CA TYR A 41 11.99 -5.62 9.23
C TYR A 41 12.19 -4.62 8.09
N PRO A 42 13.31 -4.71 7.35
CA PRO A 42 13.48 -3.90 6.15
C PRO A 42 12.44 -4.28 5.09
N CYS A 43 11.80 -3.27 4.51
CA CYS A 43 11.06 -3.41 3.26
C CYS A 43 11.62 -2.51 2.19
N THR A 44 11.55 -3.02 0.97
CA THR A 44 11.80 -2.25 -0.24
C THR A 44 10.48 -1.97 -0.92
N ILE A 45 10.15 -0.69 -1.07
CA ILE A 45 9.04 -0.25 -1.90
C ILE A 45 9.58 0.19 -3.25
N MET A 46 8.95 -0.26 -4.33
CA MET A 46 9.25 0.20 -5.67
C MET A 46 8.02 0.81 -6.33
N MET A 47 8.23 1.89 -7.06
CA MET A 47 7.22 2.57 -7.84
C MET A 47 7.43 2.30 -9.32
N SER A 48 6.34 1.99 -10.02
CA SER A 48 6.41 1.82 -11.47
C SER A 48 6.58 3.17 -12.18
N ARG A 49 6.67 3.12 -13.50
CA ARG A 49 6.81 4.30 -14.35
C ARG A 49 5.70 5.33 -14.08
N ALA A 50 6.05 6.61 -14.07
CA ALA A 50 5.09 7.71 -13.98
C ALA A 50 4.29 7.89 -15.28
N PHE A 51 3.02 8.25 -15.12
CA PHE A 51 2.11 8.64 -16.22
C PHE A 51 2.19 10.15 -16.54
N GLY A 52 2.97 10.92 -15.77
CA GLY A 52 3.18 12.34 -16.00
C GLY A 52 1.85 13.12 -16.01
N LYS A 53 1.65 13.94 -17.04
CA LYS A 53 0.42 14.75 -17.21
C LYS A 53 -0.85 13.92 -17.41
N ASN A 54 -0.72 12.64 -17.78
CA ASN A 54 -1.86 11.73 -17.99
C ASN A 54 -2.27 11.02 -16.70
N PHE A 55 -1.58 11.26 -15.59
CA PHE A 55 -1.97 10.74 -14.29
C PHE A 55 -3.24 11.43 -13.79
N LYS A 56 -4.19 10.62 -13.32
CA LYS A 56 -5.34 11.06 -12.55
C LYS A 56 -5.12 10.62 -11.11
N THR A 57 -5.29 11.54 -10.18
CA THR A 57 -5.20 11.25 -8.75
C THR A 57 -6.14 10.11 -8.38
N ILE A 58 -5.59 9.10 -7.72
CA ILE A 58 -6.33 7.93 -7.26
C ILE A 58 -7.17 8.37 -6.04
N PRO A 59 -8.50 8.17 -6.05
CA PRO A 59 -9.36 8.58 -4.93
C PRO A 59 -8.95 7.93 -3.61
N ALA A 60 -9.04 8.66 -2.50
CA ALA A 60 -8.67 8.15 -1.16
C ALA A 60 -9.42 6.85 -0.79
N ALA A 61 -10.68 6.71 -1.20
CA ALA A 61 -11.49 5.52 -0.97
C ALA A 61 -10.90 4.25 -1.61
N VAL A 62 -10.14 4.38 -2.71
CA VAL A 62 -9.41 3.27 -3.33
C VAL A 62 -8.32 2.75 -2.39
N GLY A 63 -7.61 3.61 -1.66
CA GLY A 63 -6.60 3.20 -0.69
C GLY A 63 -7.15 2.25 0.37
N SER A 64 -8.29 2.60 0.97
CA SER A 64 -8.99 1.73 1.94
C SER A 64 -9.46 0.42 1.32
N LYS A 65 -9.91 0.45 0.06
CA LYS A 65 -10.32 -0.75 -0.67
C LYS A 65 -9.14 -1.68 -0.91
N LEU A 66 -8.01 -1.17 -1.39
CA LEU A 66 -6.77 -1.94 -1.59
C LEU A 66 -6.30 -2.57 -0.27
N GLN A 67 -6.32 -1.82 0.83
CA GLN A 67 -5.99 -2.33 2.16
C GLN A 67 -6.88 -3.51 2.59
N SER A 68 -8.17 -3.48 2.22
CA SER A 68 -9.11 -4.57 2.53
C SER A 68 -8.96 -5.80 1.64
N MET A 69 -8.29 -5.66 0.49
CA MET A 69 -8.08 -6.73 -0.47
C MET A 69 -6.87 -7.61 -0.14
N VAL A 70 -6.02 -7.24 0.83
CA VAL A 70 -4.86 -8.05 1.23
C VAL A 70 -5.33 -9.26 2.05
N PRO A 71 -5.18 -10.50 1.55
CA PRO A 71 -5.54 -11.69 2.32
C PRO A 71 -4.47 -12.02 3.38
N PRO A 72 -4.82 -12.64 4.51
CA PRO A 72 -3.84 -13.22 5.43
C PRO A 72 -3.12 -14.43 4.80
N SER A 73 -1.89 -14.72 5.24
CA SER A 73 -1.15 -15.88 4.69
C SER A 73 -1.80 -17.23 5.05
N THR A 74 -2.56 -17.29 6.13
CA THR A 74 -3.28 -18.51 6.58
C THR A 74 -4.32 -19.01 5.60
N ASN A 75 -4.77 -18.16 4.68
CA ASN A 75 -5.70 -18.57 3.62
C ASN A 75 -5.06 -19.50 2.59
N TYR A 76 -3.72 -19.66 2.58
CA TYR A 76 -3.01 -20.35 1.50
C TYR A 76 -1.98 -21.36 2.01
N ALA A 77 -2.03 -22.56 1.43
CA ALA A 77 -1.08 -23.63 1.73
C ALA A 77 0.23 -23.55 0.93
N ASN A 78 0.26 -22.77 -0.15
CA ASN A 78 1.38 -22.70 -1.10
C ASN A 78 1.93 -21.28 -1.27
N LYS A 79 3.13 -21.18 -1.85
CA LYS A 79 3.86 -19.92 -2.08
C LYS A 79 3.57 -19.27 -3.45
N TYR A 80 2.51 -19.69 -4.14
CA TYR A 80 2.19 -19.05 -5.42
C TYR A 80 1.62 -17.65 -5.19
N PRO A 81 1.64 -16.77 -6.21
CA PRO A 81 0.95 -15.49 -6.13
C PRO A 81 -0.56 -15.67 -5.96
N HIS A 82 -1.16 -14.85 -5.08
CA HIS A 82 -2.58 -14.87 -4.74
C HIS A 82 -3.22 -13.55 -5.16
N PRO A 83 -3.67 -13.44 -6.42
CA PRO A 83 -4.27 -12.20 -6.93
C PRO A 83 -5.70 -12.01 -6.39
N GLN A 84 -6.06 -10.76 -6.16
CA GLN A 84 -7.37 -10.28 -5.77
C GLN A 84 -7.72 -9.10 -6.68
N PHE A 85 -8.94 -9.10 -7.21
CA PHE A 85 -9.40 -8.08 -8.15
C PHE A 85 -10.68 -7.43 -7.66
N SER A 86 -10.85 -6.14 -7.93
CA SER A 86 -12.08 -5.43 -7.64
C SER A 86 -12.24 -4.23 -8.58
N THR A 87 -13.42 -3.64 -8.57
CA THR A 87 -13.68 -2.36 -9.21
C THR A 87 -14.28 -1.38 -8.22
N TYR A 88 -13.93 -0.11 -8.35
CA TYR A 88 -14.51 0.98 -7.57
C TYR A 88 -15.04 2.07 -8.49
N LYS A 89 -16.30 2.48 -8.32
CA LYS A 89 -16.87 3.61 -9.05
C LYS A 89 -16.72 4.87 -8.21
N ASP A 90 -15.90 5.80 -8.68
CA ASP A 90 -15.84 7.14 -8.10
C ASP A 90 -17.02 7.95 -8.62
N LEU A 91 -17.98 8.25 -7.73
CA LEU A 91 -19.18 9.01 -8.07
C LEU A 91 -18.88 10.49 -8.34
N ALA A 92 -17.78 11.04 -7.80
CA ALA A 92 -17.43 12.44 -7.99
C ALA A 92 -16.92 12.71 -9.41
N THR A 93 -16.12 11.79 -9.95
CA THR A 93 -15.52 11.92 -11.29
C THR A 93 -16.18 11.04 -12.34
N ASN A 94 -17.17 10.23 -11.95
CA ASN A 94 -17.76 9.16 -12.74
C ASN A 94 -16.71 8.18 -13.34
N THR A 95 -15.52 8.08 -12.76
CA THR A 95 -14.46 7.18 -13.22
C THR A 95 -14.58 5.83 -12.53
N THR A 96 -14.54 4.74 -13.31
CA THR A 96 -14.40 3.40 -12.73
C THR A 96 -12.92 3.08 -12.57
N TRP A 97 -12.53 2.53 -11.43
CA TRP A 97 -11.15 2.15 -11.13
C TRP A 97 -11.06 0.63 -11.06
N TYR A 98 -10.17 0.05 -11.85
CA TYR A 98 -9.73 -1.33 -11.69
C TYR A 98 -8.72 -1.40 -10.57
N LEU A 99 -8.94 -2.32 -9.63
CA LEU A 99 -8.09 -2.53 -8.46
C LEU A 99 -7.54 -3.95 -8.49
N HIS A 100 -6.25 -4.08 -8.25
CA HIS A 100 -5.61 -5.38 -8.14
C HIS A 100 -4.61 -5.38 -7.00
N VAL A 101 -4.62 -6.48 -6.25
CA VAL A 101 -3.64 -6.79 -5.21
C VAL A 101 -3.16 -8.21 -5.45
N SER A 102 -1.84 -8.41 -5.54
CA SER A 102 -1.24 -9.74 -5.61
C SER A 102 -0.26 -9.90 -4.45
N SER A 103 -0.50 -10.88 -3.59
CA SER A 103 0.41 -11.23 -2.49
C SER A 103 1.10 -12.55 -2.76
N GLN A 104 2.37 -12.64 -2.40
CA GLN A 104 3.11 -13.89 -2.36
C GLN A 104 3.79 -14.01 -0.99
N PHE A 105 3.48 -15.06 -0.25
CA PHE A 105 4.02 -15.28 1.09
C PHE A 105 5.18 -16.27 1.07
N THR A 106 6.15 -16.04 1.94
CA THR A 106 7.20 -17.02 2.27
C THR A 106 6.69 -18.01 3.32
N LYS A 107 7.51 -19.04 3.64
CA LYS A 107 7.23 -20.01 4.72
C LYS A 107 7.90 -19.61 6.06
N ILE A 108 8.47 -18.41 6.14
CA ILE A 108 9.28 -18.00 7.30
C ILE A 108 8.41 -17.77 8.53
N ALA A 109 7.27 -17.10 8.35
CA ALA A 109 6.25 -16.98 9.39
C ALA A 109 4.89 -16.69 8.75
N GLU A 110 3.85 -16.87 9.56
CA GLU A 110 2.52 -16.38 9.24
C GLU A 110 2.51 -14.86 9.16
N VAL A 111 1.84 -14.32 8.15
CA VAL A 111 1.49 -12.91 8.01
C VAL A 111 0.03 -12.78 8.42
N PRO A 112 -0.26 -12.20 9.60
CA PRO A 112 -1.62 -12.03 10.07
C PRO A 112 -2.46 -11.18 9.12
N LYS A 113 -3.77 -11.29 9.26
CA LYS A 113 -4.69 -10.34 8.63
C LYS A 113 -4.29 -8.93 9.05
N ASP A 114 -4.37 -8.00 8.11
CA ASP A 114 -4.09 -6.58 8.29
C ASP A 114 -2.62 -6.20 8.51
N ALA A 115 -1.71 -7.18 8.60
CA ALA A 115 -0.30 -6.95 8.84
C ALA A 115 0.42 -6.16 7.73
N TRP A 116 -0.12 -6.08 6.51
CA TRP A 116 0.45 -5.25 5.44
C TRP A 116 -0.41 -4.03 5.10
N LYS A 117 -1.47 -3.74 5.86
CA LYS A 117 -2.30 -2.55 5.63
C LYS A 117 -1.52 -1.24 5.69
N PRO A 118 -0.62 -1.03 6.67
CA PRO A 118 0.15 0.21 6.72
C PRO A 118 1.04 0.38 5.47
N GLU A 119 1.66 -0.70 5.01
CA GLU A 119 2.48 -0.74 3.80
C GLU A 119 1.66 -0.44 2.55
N VAL A 120 0.46 -1.01 2.41
CA VAL A 120 -0.46 -0.65 1.31
C VAL A 120 -0.85 0.82 1.36
N GLY A 121 -1.05 1.38 2.55
CA GLY A 121 -1.33 2.81 2.73
C GLY A 121 -0.18 3.69 2.24
N THR A 122 1.05 3.33 2.61
CA THR A 122 2.28 3.99 2.13
C THR A 122 2.43 3.87 0.62
N MET A 123 2.28 2.66 0.07
CA MET A 123 2.34 2.41 -1.37
C MET A 123 1.32 3.25 -2.14
N PHE A 124 0.07 3.33 -1.64
CA PHE A 124 -0.99 4.16 -2.22
C PHE A 124 -0.63 5.65 -2.21
N ASN A 125 -0.10 6.16 -1.11
CA ASN A 125 0.31 7.57 -1.02
C ASN A 125 1.45 7.86 -2.01
N LEU A 126 2.45 6.99 -2.05
CA LEU A 126 3.57 7.11 -2.99
C LEU A 126 3.12 7.01 -4.45
N MET A 127 2.15 6.15 -4.78
CA MET A 127 1.57 6.07 -6.12
C MET A 127 1.01 7.42 -6.58
N ASN A 128 0.27 8.12 -5.71
CA ASN A 128 -0.22 9.47 -5.99
C ASN A 128 0.91 10.51 -6.09
N THR A 129 1.86 10.50 -5.15
CA THR A 129 3.00 11.44 -5.18
C THR A 129 3.89 11.26 -6.41
N MET A 130 4.08 10.01 -6.84
CA MET A 130 4.95 9.61 -7.95
C MET A 130 4.19 9.48 -9.28
N ASN A 131 2.92 9.91 -9.32
CA ASN A 131 2.05 9.88 -10.50
C ASN A 131 2.04 8.53 -11.22
N THR A 132 1.91 7.44 -10.47
CA THR A 132 1.91 6.06 -10.97
C THR A 132 0.73 5.27 -10.43
N TYR A 133 0.35 4.20 -11.14
CA TYR A 133 -0.80 3.36 -10.82
C TYR A 133 -0.42 1.97 -10.31
N GLN A 134 0.87 1.71 -10.14
CA GLN A 134 1.37 0.43 -9.66
C GLN A 134 2.58 0.61 -8.75
N SER A 135 2.59 -0.19 -7.69
CA SER A 135 3.64 -0.26 -6.70
C SER A 135 3.89 -1.70 -6.30
N SER A 136 5.13 -2.01 -5.93
CA SER A 136 5.48 -3.28 -5.33
C SER A 136 6.19 -3.08 -3.99
N PHE A 137 6.02 -4.04 -3.11
CA PHE A 137 6.64 -4.11 -1.81
C PHE A 137 7.26 -5.49 -1.64
N ASN A 138 8.45 -5.54 -1.07
CA ASN A 138 9.13 -6.79 -0.74
C ASN A 138 9.73 -6.71 0.67
N ASN A 139 9.57 -7.77 1.45
CA ASN A 139 10.24 -7.97 2.72
C ASN A 139 10.60 -9.46 2.92
N THR A 140 11.13 -9.81 4.09
CA THR A 140 11.46 -11.21 4.43
C THR A 140 10.23 -12.13 4.42
N TYR A 141 9.03 -11.61 4.67
CA TYR A 141 7.80 -12.41 4.73
C TYR A 141 7.13 -12.63 3.38
N GLY A 142 7.46 -11.84 2.37
CA GLY A 142 6.87 -11.99 1.05
C GLY A 142 6.96 -10.75 0.17
N SER A 143 6.15 -10.77 -0.88
CA SER A 143 5.99 -9.68 -1.81
C SER A 143 4.52 -9.32 -1.98
N LEU A 144 4.28 -8.05 -2.30
CA LEU A 144 2.96 -7.51 -2.55
C LEU A 144 3.04 -6.57 -3.75
N VAL A 145 2.11 -6.70 -4.69
CA VAL A 145 1.91 -5.75 -5.78
C VAL A 145 0.52 -5.17 -5.63
N ILE A 146 0.40 -3.85 -5.74
CA ILE A 146 -0.91 -3.19 -5.82
C ILE A 146 -0.99 -2.35 -7.09
N GLU A 147 -2.19 -2.31 -7.65
CA GLU A 147 -2.51 -1.62 -8.89
C GLU A 147 -3.87 -0.93 -8.75
N ALA A 148 -3.96 0.30 -9.26
CA ALA A 148 -5.19 1.06 -9.32
C ALA A 148 -5.21 1.91 -10.59
N TYR A 149 -5.88 1.43 -11.64
CA TYR A 149 -5.94 2.09 -12.94
C TYR A 149 -7.35 2.59 -13.25
N PRO A 150 -7.50 3.80 -13.80
CA PRO A 150 -8.80 4.27 -14.24
C PRO A 150 -9.21 3.58 -15.55
N LEU A 151 -10.48 3.23 -15.65
CA LEU A 151 -11.16 2.69 -16.83
C LEU A 151 -12.04 3.80 -17.43
N TYR A 152 -11.89 4.03 -18.74
CA TYR A 152 -12.68 5.00 -19.52
C TYR A 152 -13.51 4.30 -20.58
#